data_AF-A0A0F9IPC7-F1
#
_entry.id   AF-A0A0F9IPC7-F1
#
_cell.length_a   1.000
_cell.length_b   1.000
_cell.length_c   1.000
_cell.angle_alpha   90.00
_cell.angle_beta   90.00
_cell.angle_gamma   90.00
#
_symmetry.space_group_name_H-M   'P 1'
#
loop_
_entity.id
_entity.type
_entity.pdbx_description
1 polymer ?
#
loop_
_entity_poly.entity_id
_entity_poly.type
_entity_poly.pdbx_seq_one_letter_code
_entity_poly.pdbx_strand_id
1 'polypeptide(L)'
;MQKVICNINENSCPCRVIDLDDNVLYCNFIENYVKLNIQKQSGKANHLISQVCPKIRDHIHHHDVMIERLRKHTKKFLDKIKAGEICFCTLETDNVIFLDYPADKYKYVKYKRHDGSVKTAPGFCFSIISKGNKTSEYKTKDESKAEKYSEIARRNGFRVEDERIGDTFFIKIYGDNQKDVDEFIANLNNDLILDDLYSDFDDEFLLY
;
A
#
# COMPACT_ATOMS: atom_id res chain seq x y z
N MET A 1 -19.74 -15.50 26.78
CA MET A 1 -19.59 -14.33 25.90
C MET A 1 -18.86 -13.24 26.66
N GLN A 2 -17.54 -13.16 26.51
CA GLN A 2 -16.70 -12.20 27.21
C GLN A 2 -16.55 -10.93 26.37
N LYS A 3 -16.65 -9.77 27.04
CA LYS A 3 -16.56 -8.43 26.45
C LYS A 3 -15.13 -8.20 25.92
N VAL A 4 -15.00 -8.01 24.61
CA VAL A 4 -13.77 -7.57 23.95
C VAL A 4 -13.61 -6.07 24.23
N ILE A 5 -12.66 -5.70 25.08
CA ILE A 5 -12.37 -4.29 25.40
C ILE A 5 -11.26 -3.80 24.46
N CYS A 6 -11.66 -3.01 23.46
CA CYS A 6 -10.73 -2.17 22.70
C CYS A 6 -10.41 -0.91 23.51
N ASN A 7 -9.15 -0.73 23.90
CA ASN A 7 -8.64 0.57 24.37
C ASN A 7 -7.62 1.07 23.35
N ILE A 8 -8.10 1.85 22.37
CA ILE A 8 -7.31 2.33 21.21
C ILE A 8 -6.50 3.60 21.55
N ASN A 9 -6.60 4.13 22.78
CA ASN A 9 -5.98 5.41 23.14
C ASN A 9 -4.99 5.30 24.29
N GLU A 10 -3.85 4.64 24.08
CA GLU A 10 -2.63 4.93 24.83
C GLU A 10 -1.52 5.25 23.85
N ASN A 11 -0.88 6.41 24.01
CA ASN A 11 0.13 7.00 23.12
C ASN A 11 1.36 6.10 22.84
N SER A 12 1.40 4.88 23.39
CA SER A 12 2.46 3.89 23.24
C SER A 12 2.08 2.66 22.40
N CYS A 13 0.82 2.46 22.00
CA CYS A 13 0.40 1.25 21.27
C CYS A 13 -0.94 1.44 20.49
N PRO A 14 -0.91 1.72 19.18
CA PRO A 14 -2.11 2.09 18.39
C PRO A 14 -3.11 0.95 18.17
N CYS A 15 -2.73 -0.31 18.41
CA CYS A 15 -3.61 -1.47 18.30
C CYS A 15 -3.31 -2.48 19.43
N ARG A 16 -3.86 -2.22 20.62
CA ARG A 16 -3.76 -3.15 21.77
C ARG A 16 -4.88 -4.20 21.69
N VAL A 17 -4.53 -5.44 21.37
CA VAL A 17 -5.47 -6.59 21.41
C VAL A 17 -5.18 -7.39 22.67
N ILE A 18 -6.21 -7.67 23.46
CA ILE A 18 -6.14 -8.57 24.60
C ILE A 18 -6.67 -9.92 24.13
N ASP A 19 -5.77 -10.89 24.01
CA ASP A 19 -6.16 -12.29 23.86
C ASP A 19 -6.61 -12.80 25.24
N LEU A 20 -7.89 -13.16 25.36
CA LEU A 20 -8.46 -13.63 26.61
C LEU A 20 -8.19 -15.13 26.85
N ASP A 21 -7.87 -15.88 25.80
CA ASP A 21 -7.60 -17.32 25.90
C ASP A 21 -6.16 -17.55 26.40
N ASP A 22 -5.22 -16.75 25.90
CA ASP A 22 -3.79 -16.87 26.28
C ASP A 22 -3.31 -15.76 27.24
N ASN A 23 -4.17 -14.78 27.58
CA ASN A 23 -3.85 -13.61 28.39
C ASN A 23 -2.65 -12.80 27.82
N VAL A 24 -2.49 -12.83 26.50
CA VAL A 24 -1.39 -12.18 25.76
C VAL A 24 -1.83 -10.80 25.29
N LEU A 25 -0.95 -9.83 25.50
CA LEU A 25 -1.09 -8.47 25.02
C LEU A 25 -0.35 -8.32 23.70
N TYR A 26 -1.08 -8.06 22.61
CA TYR A 26 -0.46 -7.71 21.34
C TYR A 26 -0.39 -6.20 21.21
N CYS A 27 0.81 -5.66 21.38
CA CYS A 27 1.23 -4.47 20.67
C CYS A 27 1.93 -4.95 19.40
N ASN A 28 1.53 -4.42 18.24
CA ASN A 28 1.95 -4.85 16.89
C ASN A 28 1.01 -5.86 16.20
N PHE A 29 -0.31 -5.79 16.46
CA PHE A 29 -1.30 -6.59 15.70
C PHE A 29 -1.11 -6.46 14.18
N ILE A 30 -1.01 -5.23 13.65
CA ILE A 30 -0.88 -4.98 12.20
C ILE A 30 0.37 -5.66 11.64
N GLU A 31 1.52 -5.47 12.29
CA GLU A 31 2.79 -6.09 11.87
C GLU A 31 2.72 -7.63 11.88
N ASN A 32 2.15 -8.21 12.94
CA ASN A 32 1.98 -9.65 13.04
C ASN A 32 0.99 -10.20 12.01
N TYR A 33 -0.12 -9.50 11.78
CA TYR A 33 -1.12 -9.88 10.78
C TYR A 33 -0.51 -9.88 9.37
N VAL A 34 0.18 -8.80 9.01
CA VAL A 34 0.95 -8.68 7.76
C VAL A 34 1.98 -9.80 7.64
N LYS A 35 2.78 -10.04 8.68
CA LYS A 35 3.80 -11.10 8.69
C LYS A 35 3.21 -12.50 8.49
N LEU A 36 2.10 -12.82 9.16
CA LEU A 36 1.42 -14.11 9.02
C LEU A 36 0.86 -14.31 7.62
N ASN A 37 0.29 -13.25 7.05
CA ASN A 37 -0.14 -13.22 5.66
C ASN A 37 1.08 -13.51 4.76
N ILE A 38 2.20 -12.78 4.90
CA ILE A 38 3.41 -12.96 4.06
C ILE A 38 3.91 -14.40 4.09
N GLN A 39 3.85 -15.02 5.28
CA GLN A 39 4.25 -16.41 5.48
C GLN A 39 3.21 -17.43 4.99
N LYS A 40 2.14 -16.99 4.30
CA LYS A 40 1.00 -17.80 3.84
C LYS A 40 0.32 -18.61 4.96
N GLN A 41 0.38 -18.12 6.20
CA GLN A 41 -0.23 -18.76 7.38
C GLN A 41 -1.68 -18.28 7.58
N SER A 42 -2.51 -18.46 6.55
CA SER A 42 -3.89 -17.96 6.50
C SER A 42 -4.75 -18.38 7.70
N GLY A 43 -4.60 -19.60 8.19
CA GLY A 43 -5.29 -20.07 9.39
C GLY A 43 -4.96 -19.25 10.65
N LYS A 44 -3.68 -18.88 10.84
CA LYS A 44 -3.24 -18.05 11.97
C LYS A 44 -3.61 -16.59 11.78
N ALA A 45 -3.50 -16.05 10.57
CA ALA A 45 -3.94 -14.70 10.26
C ALA A 45 -5.45 -14.53 10.51
N ASN A 46 -6.26 -15.50 10.08
CA ASN A 46 -7.71 -15.53 10.32
C ASN A 46 -8.05 -15.67 11.80
N HIS A 47 -7.29 -16.47 12.55
CA HIS A 47 -7.45 -16.54 13.99
C HIS A 47 -7.15 -15.18 14.66
N LEU A 48 -6.01 -14.57 14.32
CA LEU A 48 -5.58 -13.29 14.88
C LEU A 48 -6.60 -12.17 14.60
N ILE A 49 -7.10 -12.06 13.37
CA ILE A 49 -8.10 -11.03 13.03
C ILE A 49 -9.47 -11.28 13.69
N SER A 50 -9.80 -12.53 14.02
CA SER A 50 -11.04 -12.88 14.71
C SER A 50 -11.07 -12.41 16.17
N GLN A 51 -9.89 -12.17 16.77
CA GLN A 51 -9.74 -11.69 18.14
C GLN A 51 -9.81 -10.16 18.26
N VAL A 52 -9.80 -9.43 17.13
CA VAL A 52 -9.90 -7.97 17.12
C VAL A 52 -11.37 -7.53 17.15
N CYS A 53 -11.63 -6.34 17.72
CA CYS A 53 -12.95 -5.73 17.71
C CYS A 53 -13.54 -5.68 16.28
N PRO A 54 -14.83 -6.05 16.10
CA PRO A 54 -15.46 -6.13 14.78
C PRO A 54 -15.24 -4.90 13.90
N LYS A 55 -15.33 -3.69 14.47
CA LYS A 55 -15.09 -2.44 13.73
C LYS A 55 -13.72 -2.38 13.07
N ILE A 56 -12.65 -2.76 13.79
CA ILE A 56 -11.27 -2.73 13.25
C ILE A 56 -11.10 -3.84 12.22
N ARG A 57 -11.61 -5.05 12.50
CA ARG A 57 -11.63 -6.15 11.55
C ARG A 57 -12.30 -5.74 10.24
N ASP A 58 -13.46 -5.09 10.32
CA ASP A 58 -14.19 -4.62 9.15
C ASP A 58 -13.39 -3.54 8.41
N HIS A 59 -12.68 -2.65 9.11
CA HIS A 59 -11.74 -1.69 8.50
C HIS A 59 -10.58 -2.37 7.77
N ILE A 60 -9.96 -3.39 8.36
CA ILE A 60 -8.85 -4.13 7.75
C ILE A 60 -9.33 -4.86 6.49
N HIS A 61 -10.43 -5.61 6.58
CA HIS A 61 -11.00 -6.30 5.42
C HIS A 61 -11.42 -5.35 4.31
N HIS A 62 -11.98 -4.20 4.68
CA HIS A 62 -12.38 -3.19 3.70
C HIS A 62 -11.14 -2.54 3.05
N HIS A 63 -10.07 -2.30 3.80
CA HIS A 63 -8.78 -1.86 3.26
C HIS A 63 -8.20 -2.90 2.29
N ASP A 64 -8.14 -4.18 2.66
CA ASP A 64 -7.69 -5.26 1.76
C ASP A 64 -8.46 -5.25 0.43
N VAL A 65 -9.78 -5.13 0.49
CA VAL A 65 -10.64 -5.08 -0.70
C VAL A 65 -10.37 -3.83 -1.54
N MET A 66 -10.18 -2.66 -0.91
CA MET A 66 -9.83 -1.43 -1.62
C MET A 66 -8.48 -1.56 -2.33
N ILE A 67 -7.47 -2.06 -1.62
CA ILE A 67 -6.11 -2.25 -2.13
C ILE A 67 -6.11 -3.27 -3.29
N GLU A 68 -6.85 -4.38 -3.16
CA GLU A 68 -7.04 -5.32 -4.26
C GLU A 68 -7.68 -4.69 -5.49
N ARG A 69 -8.69 -3.83 -5.32
CA ARG A 69 -9.35 -3.15 -6.45
C ARG A 69 -8.40 -2.22 -7.16
N LEU A 70 -7.65 -1.41 -6.40
CA LEU A 70 -6.62 -0.51 -6.93
C LEU A 70 -5.57 -1.33 -7.67
N ARG A 71 -5.05 -2.40 -7.08
CA ARG A 71 -4.09 -3.32 -7.72
C ARG A 71 -4.65 -3.99 -8.97
N LYS A 72 -5.91 -4.43 -9.00
CA LYS A 72 -6.56 -4.99 -10.20
C LYS A 72 -6.67 -3.96 -11.31
N HIS A 73 -6.95 -2.70 -10.95
CA HIS A 73 -6.96 -1.60 -11.90
C HIS A 73 -5.54 -1.33 -12.46
N THR A 74 -4.54 -1.34 -11.57
CA THR A 74 -3.11 -1.23 -11.91
C THR A 74 -2.61 -2.42 -12.75
N LYS A 75 -3.08 -3.65 -12.54
CA LYS A 75 -2.66 -4.83 -13.32
C LYS A 75 -3.25 -4.85 -14.75
N LYS A 76 -4.44 -4.28 -14.96
CA LYS A 76 -5.05 -4.10 -16.30
C LYS A 76 -4.37 -3.00 -17.14
N PHE A 77 -3.26 -2.46 -16.66
CA PHE A 77 -2.54 -1.31 -17.22
C PHE A 77 -1.74 -1.61 -18.46
N LEU A 78 -1.09 -2.77 -18.52
CA LEU A 78 -0.22 -3.07 -19.65
C LEU A 78 -0.98 -3.03 -20.96
N ASP A 79 -2.31 -3.23 -20.92
CA ASP A 79 -3.22 -3.13 -22.05
C ASP A 79 -3.53 -1.69 -22.53
N LYS A 80 -3.20 -0.67 -21.73
CA LYS A 80 -3.69 0.71 -21.92
C LYS A 80 -2.61 1.79 -21.86
N ILE A 81 -1.44 1.51 -21.31
CA ILE A 81 -0.36 2.50 -21.22
C ILE A 81 0.11 2.92 -22.62
N LYS A 82 0.42 4.20 -22.79
CA LYS A 82 1.07 4.69 -24.01
C LYS A 82 2.51 5.09 -23.76
N ALA A 83 3.33 4.98 -24.80
CA ALA A 83 4.65 5.58 -24.81
C ALA A 83 4.54 7.09 -24.48
N GLY A 84 5.44 7.56 -23.62
CA GLY A 84 5.47 8.92 -23.09
C GLY A 84 4.66 9.14 -21.81
N GLU A 85 3.89 8.16 -21.33
CA GLU A 85 3.14 8.30 -20.08
C GLU A 85 4.01 8.08 -18.84
N ILE A 86 3.67 8.77 -17.75
CA ILE A 86 4.30 8.58 -16.44
C ILE A 86 3.65 7.38 -15.76
N CYS A 87 4.48 6.47 -15.27
CA CYS A 87 4.09 5.29 -14.51
C CYS A 87 4.99 5.10 -13.29
N PHE A 88 4.53 4.36 -12.28
CA PHE A 88 5.35 4.00 -11.14
C PHE A 88 6.09 2.70 -11.42
N CYS A 89 7.41 2.67 -11.23
CA CYS A 89 8.23 1.48 -11.37
C CYS A 89 8.56 0.91 -9.98
N THR A 90 8.06 -0.28 -9.67
CA THR A 90 8.26 -0.93 -8.38
C THR A 90 9.72 -1.31 -8.12
N LEU A 91 10.49 -1.61 -9.17
CA LEU A 91 11.92 -1.94 -9.05
C LEU A 91 12.76 -0.72 -8.66
N GLU A 92 12.38 0.47 -9.13
CA GLU A 92 13.08 1.72 -8.87
C GLU A 92 12.46 2.55 -7.75
N THR A 93 11.32 2.08 -7.22
CA THR A 93 10.47 2.76 -6.23
C THR A 93 10.17 4.23 -6.58
N ASP A 94 10.09 4.55 -7.87
CA ASP A 94 9.95 5.92 -8.37
C ASP A 94 9.08 6.01 -9.63
N ASN A 95 8.65 7.22 -9.95
CA ASN A 95 7.94 7.55 -11.18
C ASN A 95 8.91 7.61 -12.35
N VAL A 96 8.50 7.04 -13.48
CA VAL A 96 9.31 6.98 -14.70
C VAL A 96 8.44 7.25 -15.92
N ILE A 97 9.08 7.68 -17.01
CA ILE A 97 8.41 7.87 -18.30
C ILE A 97 8.55 6.58 -19.09
N PHE A 98 7.43 5.96 -19.41
CA PHE A 98 7.40 4.75 -20.21
C PHE A 98 7.76 5.06 -21.66
N LEU A 99 8.65 4.30 -22.29
CA LEU A 99 9.10 4.60 -23.65
C LEU A 99 8.50 3.66 -24.70
N ASP A 100 8.34 2.37 -24.38
CA ASP A 100 7.90 1.36 -25.36
C ASP A 100 6.77 0.52 -24.77
N TYR A 101 5.84 0.05 -25.61
CA TYR A 101 4.77 -0.83 -25.15
C TYR A 101 5.25 -2.29 -25.05
N PRO A 102 5.06 -2.98 -23.92
CA PRO A 102 5.35 -4.41 -23.82
C PRO A 102 4.39 -5.17 -24.72
N ALA A 103 4.91 -6.00 -25.63
CA ALA A 103 4.07 -6.98 -26.31
C ALA A 103 3.45 -7.99 -25.33
N ASP A 104 4.01 -8.14 -24.12
CA ASP A 104 3.51 -8.93 -23.00
C ASP A 104 4.17 -8.49 -21.66
N LYS A 105 3.50 -8.70 -20.52
CA LYS A 105 3.90 -8.31 -19.16
C LYS A 105 5.22 -8.88 -18.67
N TYR A 106 5.64 -10.01 -19.23
CA TYR A 106 6.89 -10.66 -18.87
C TYR A 106 8.08 -10.16 -19.70
N LYS A 107 7.83 -9.37 -20.76
CA LYS A 107 8.90 -8.80 -21.58
C LYS A 107 9.48 -7.55 -20.92
N TYR A 108 10.77 -7.35 -21.18
CA TYR A 108 11.47 -6.14 -20.76
C TYR A 108 10.99 -4.94 -21.58
N VAL A 109 10.79 -3.84 -20.88
CA VAL A 109 10.29 -2.59 -21.42
C VAL A 109 11.27 -1.47 -21.11
N LYS A 110 11.48 -0.57 -22.08
CA LYS A 110 12.29 0.62 -21.88
C LYS A 110 11.51 1.71 -21.16
N TYR A 111 12.19 2.37 -20.24
CA TYR A 111 11.67 3.55 -19.54
C TYR A 111 12.79 4.56 -19.34
N LYS A 112 12.39 5.81 -19.10
CA LYS A 112 13.28 6.94 -18.84
C LYS A 112 13.04 7.46 -17.43
N ARG A 113 14.13 7.57 -16.66
CA ARG A 113 14.14 8.15 -15.32
C ARG A 113 14.13 9.69 -15.38
N HIS A 114 13.89 10.32 -14.23
CA HIS A 114 13.93 11.78 -14.10
C HIS A 114 15.30 12.39 -14.43
N ASP A 115 16.39 11.67 -14.16
CA ASP A 115 17.77 12.05 -14.55
C ASP A 115 18.03 11.96 -16.06
N GLY A 116 17.06 11.47 -16.84
CA GLY A 116 17.14 11.30 -18.28
C GLY A 116 17.74 9.97 -18.74
N SER A 117 18.25 9.14 -17.83
CA SER A 117 18.79 7.81 -18.16
C SER A 117 17.69 6.86 -18.63
N VAL A 118 18.05 6.00 -19.58
CA VAL A 118 17.15 4.98 -20.13
C VAL A 118 17.56 3.62 -19.61
N LYS A 119 16.59 2.89 -19.06
CA LYS A 119 16.76 1.55 -18.49
C LYS A 119 15.68 0.61 -18.99
N THR A 120 15.80 -0.67 -18.62
CA THR A 120 14.82 -1.70 -18.92
C THR A 120 14.41 -2.47 -17.67
N ALA A 121 13.11 -2.78 -17.54
CA ALA A 121 12.59 -3.67 -16.51
C ALA A 121 11.44 -4.51 -17.09
N PRO A 122 11.11 -5.67 -16.51
CA PRO A 122 9.92 -6.42 -16.92
C PRO A 122 8.63 -5.59 -16.81
N GLY A 123 7.68 -5.79 -17.73
CA GLY A 123 6.40 -5.08 -17.76
C GLY A 123 5.62 -5.14 -16.44
N PHE A 124 5.71 -6.25 -15.70
CA PHE A 124 5.07 -6.40 -14.39
C PHE A 124 5.59 -5.45 -13.31
N CYS A 125 6.76 -4.81 -13.51
CA CYS A 125 7.30 -3.82 -12.58
C CYS A 125 6.63 -2.45 -12.69
N PHE A 126 5.73 -2.23 -13.66
CA PHE A 126 5.13 -0.91 -13.89
C PHE A 126 3.67 -0.85 -13.48
N SER A 127 3.28 0.29 -12.92
CA SER A 127 1.97 0.56 -12.36
C SER A 127 1.41 1.89 -12.87
N ILE A 128 0.10 1.97 -13.18
CA ILE A 128 -0.58 3.27 -13.35
C ILE A 128 -0.48 4.03 -12.05
N ILE A 129 -0.17 5.30 -12.18
CA ILE A 129 -0.41 6.28 -11.15
C ILE A 129 -1.69 7.02 -11.50
N SER A 130 -2.58 7.21 -10.54
CA SER A 130 -3.84 7.90 -10.76
C SER A 130 -3.63 9.25 -11.44
N LYS A 131 -4.44 9.52 -12.47
CA LYS A 131 -4.46 10.81 -13.18
C LYS A 131 -5.54 11.75 -12.64
N GLY A 132 -6.33 11.27 -11.67
CA GLY A 132 -7.37 12.03 -11.04
C GLY A 132 -6.84 13.22 -10.25
N ASN A 133 -7.71 14.21 -10.06
CA ASN A 133 -7.41 15.44 -9.34
C ASN A 133 -8.03 15.47 -7.93
N LYS A 134 -8.67 14.38 -7.49
CA LYS A 134 -9.16 14.24 -6.11
C LYS A 134 -7.97 14.06 -5.20
N THR A 135 -7.94 14.75 -4.07
CA THR A 135 -6.74 14.83 -3.26
C THR A 135 -7.06 15.08 -1.80
N SER A 136 -6.17 14.57 -0.94
CA SER A 136 -6.09 14.84 0.49
C SER A 136 -4.63 14.79 0.91
N GLU A 137 -4.31 15.43 2.04
CA GLU A 137 -2.93 15.67 2.48
C GLU A 137 -2.68 15.00 3.83
N TYR A 138 -1.57 14.28 3.93
CA TYR A 138 -1.05 13.74 5.18
C TYR A 138 0.17 14.55 5.65
N LYS A 139 0.29 14.78 6.96
CA LYS A 139 1.35 15.59 7.57
C LYS A 139 2.06 14.81 8.64
N THR A 140 3.39 14.87 8.62
CA THR A 140 4.23 14.27 9.67
C THR A 140 5.52 15.05 9.85
N LYS A 141 6.11 14.97 11.04
CA LYS A 141 7.48 15.43 11.32
C LYS A 141 8.51 14.30 11.28
N ASP A 142 8.03 13.07 11.16
CA ASP A 142 8.84 11.86 11.09
C ASP A 142 9.15 11.55 9.62
N GLU A 143 10.43 11.69 9.26
CA GLU A 143 10.96 11.45 7.91
C GLU A 143 10.75 10.01 7.46
N SER A 144 11.01 9.04 8.36
CA SER A 144 10.82 7.62 8.06
C SER A 144 9.35 7.29 7.77
N LYS A 145 8.41 7.90 8.52
CA LYS A 145 6.98 7.79 8.21
C LYS A 145 6.64 8.44 6.87
N ALA A 146 7.22 9.60 6.58
CA ALA A 146 6.95 10.31 5.33
C ALA A 146 7.37 9.48 4.11
N GLU A 147 8.59 8.94 4.12
CA GLU A 147 9.11 8.09 3.05
C GLU A 147 8.25 6.83 2.88
N LYS A 148 8.01 6.11 3.99
CA LYS A 148 7.21 4.88 4.00
C LYS A 148 5.82 5.09 3.43
N TYR A 149 5.12 6.13 3.87
CA TYR A 149 3.72 6.37 3.49
C TYR A 149 3.58 6.85 2.04
N SER A 150 4.56 7.60 1.56
CA SER A 150 4.64 7.99 0.14
C SER A 150 4.86 6.79 -0.75
N GLU A 151 5.75 5.87 -0.35
CA GLU A 151 5.99 4.63 -1.09
C GLU A 151 4.72 3.75 -1.15
N ILE A 152 4.05 3.54 0.00
CA ILE A 152 2.83 2.73 0.06
C ILE A 152 1.73 3.35 -0.81
N ALA A 153 1.56 4.67 -0.80
CA ALA A 153 0.59 5.34 -1.65
C ALA A 153 0.87 5.10 -3.15
N ARG A 154 2.13 5.25 -3.59
CA ARG A 154 2.54 4.98 -4.98
C ARG A 154 2.32 3.52 -5.37
N ARG A 155 2.71 2.57 -4.51
CA ARG A 155 2.48 1.13 -4.71
C ARG A 155 0.99 0.77 -4.88
N ASN A 156 0.11 1.53 -4.25
CA ASN A 156 -1.34 1.38 -4.37
C ASN A 156 -1.95 2.18 -5.53
N GLY A 157 -1.13 2.75 -6.42
CA GLY A 157 -1.58 3.43 -7.63
C GLY A 157 -2.05 4.87 -7.41
N PHE A 158 -1.86 5.43 -6.22
CA PHE A 158 -2.09 6.87 -6.01
C PHE A 158 -0.92 7.68 -6.56
N ARG A 159 -1.23 8.89 -7.04
CA ARG A 159 -0.20 9.88 -7.36
C ARG A 159 0.18 10.63 -6.11
N VAL A 160 1.47 10.79 -5.88
CA VAL A 160 2.02 11.39 -4.66
C VAL A 160 2.91 12.57 -5.04
N GLU A 161 2.69 13.70 -4.38
CA GLU A 161 3.58 14.86 -4.41
C GLU A 161 4.04 15.13 -2.97
N ASP A 162 5.36 15.09 -2.76
CA ASP A 162 5.97 15.29 -1.45
C ASP A 162 6.59 16.68 -1.38
N GLU A 163 6.29 17.41 -0.31
CA GLU A 163 6.87 18.71 -0.02
C GLU A 163 7.39 18.75 1.42
N ARG A 164 8.56 19.38 1.62
CA ARG A 164 9.13 19.63 2.95
C ARG A 164 9.16 21.13 3.22
N ILE A 165 8.49 21.56 4.28
CA ILE A 165 8.52 22.94 4.76
C ILE A 165 9.05 22.93 6.19
N GLY A 166 10.31 23.36 6.37
CA GLY A 166 10.99 23.30 7.65
C GLY A 166 11.22 21.86 8.14
N ASP A 167 10.68 21.54 9.32
CA ASP A 167 10.74 20.22 9.95
C ASP A 167 9.52 19.33 9.62
N THR A 168 8.60 19.82 8.77
CA THR A 168 7.34 19.16 8.49
C THR A 168 7.30 18.66 7.04
N PHE A 169 6.90 17.40 6.88
CA PHE A 169 6.67 16.72 5.61
C PHE A 169 5.18 16.73 5.29
N PHE A 170 4.86 17.10 4.05
CA PHE A 170 3.52 17.14 3.48
C PHE A 170 3.47 16.13 2.33
N ILE A 171 2.61 15.13 2.48
CA ILE A 171 2.39 14.08 1.48
C ILE A 171 1.02 14.33 0.87
N LYS A 172 1.00 14.83 -0.36
CA LYS A 172 -0.24 15.09 -1.08
C LYS A 172 -0.58 13.91 -1.97
N ILE A 173 -1.68 13.25 -1.65
CA ILE A 173 -2.12 12.02 -2.31
C ILE A 173 -3.25 12.38 -3.27
N TYR A 174 -3.16 11.87 -4.50
CA TYR A 174 -4.14 12.08 -5.56
C TYR A 174 -4.72 10.76 -6.05
N GLY A 175 -6.03 10.75 -6.30
CA GLY A 175 -6.78 9.60 -6.80
C GLY A 175 -7.88 10.00 -7.79
N ASP A 176 -8.48 8.99 -8.40
CA ASP A 176 -9.61 9.16 -9.33
C ASP A 176 -10.94 9.37 -8.60
N ASN A 177 -11.01 8.96 -7.34
CA ASN A 177 -12.19 9.02 -6.49
C ASN A 177 -11.82 9.60 -5.10
N GLN A 178 -12.57 10.61 -4.65
CA GLN A 178 -12.33 11.26 -3.36
C GLN A 178 -12.52 10.30 -2.18
N LYS A 179 -13.50 9.39 -2.27
CA LYS A 179 -13.76 8.43 -1.19
C LYS A 179 -12.55 7.54 -0.92
N ASP A 180 -11.91 7.04 -1.98
CA ASP A 180 -10.76 6.14 -1.87
C ASP A 180 -9.55 6.90 -1.31
N VAL A 181 -9.37 8.16 -1.69
CA VAL A 181 -8.32 9.05 -1.17
C VAL A 181 -8.52 9.34 0.31
N ASP A 182 -9.73 9.74 0.72
CA ASP A 182 -10.04 10.07 2.11
C ASP A 182 -9.90 8.85 3.01
N GLU A 183 -10.34 7.69 2.54
CA GLU A 183 -10.22 6.43 3.26
C GLU A 183 -8.75 6.02 3.43
N PHE A 184 -7.93 6.17 2.38
CA PHE A 184 -6.49 5.91 2.47
C PHE A 184 -5.81 6.83 3.48
N ILE A 185 -6.09 8.13 3.46
CA ILE A 185 -5.56 9.10 4.44
C ILE A 185 -6.04 8.79 5.87
N ALA A 186 -7.29 8.38 6.03
CA ALA A 186 -7.80 7.96 7.34
C ALA A 186 -7.01 6.74 7.86
N ASN A 187 -6.66 5.78 7.00
CA ASN A 187 -5.84 4.64 7.39
C ASN A 187 -4.41 5.05 7.77
N LEU A 188 -3.80 6.01 7.04
CA LEU A 188 -2.48 6.58 7.37
C LEU A 188 -2.48 7.23 8.75
N ASN A 189 -3.51 8.05 9.05
CA ASN A 189 -3.62 8.76 10.33
C ASN A 189 -3.81 7.84 11.54
N ASN A 190 -4.38 6.65 11.33
CA ASN A 190 -4.62 5.67 12.38
C ASN A 190 -3.51 4.60 12.45
N ASP A 191 -2.44 4.73 11.67
CA ASP A 191 -1.40 3.69 11.50
C ASP A 191 -2.00 2.29 11.18
N LEU A 192 -3.13 2.26 10.47
CA LEU A 192 -3.85 1.04 10.04
C LEU A 192 -3.49 0.62 8.61
N ILE A 193 -2.31 1.02 8.16
CA ILE A 193 -1.81 0.72 6.84
C ILE A 193 -1.24 -0.70 6.87
N LEU A 194 -1.81 -1.58 6.07
CA LEU A 194 -1.23 -2.89 5.82
C LEU A 194 -0.01 -2.67 4.92
N ASP A 195 1.17 -2.73 5.54
CA ASP A 195 2.45 -2.73 4.84
C ASP A 195 2.63 -4.08 4.17
N ASP A 196 1.89 -4.28 3.09
CA ASP A 196 2.12 -5.42 2.23
C ASP A 196 3.50 -5.25 1.58
N LEU A 197 4.53 -5.81 2.22
CA LEU A 197 5.80 -6.18 1.59
C LEU A 197 5.62 -7.23 0.48
N TYR A 198 4.39 -7.47 0.02
CA TYR A 198 4.06 -8.29 -1.14
C TYR A 198 4.36 -7.56 -2.45
N SER A 199 5.63 -7.20 -2.64
CA SER A 199 6.23 -7.17 -3.96
C SER A 199 6.70 -8.55 -4.40
N ASP A 200 6.79 -9.50 -3.48
CA ASP A 200 7.37 -10.80 -3.76
C ASP A 200 6.25 -11.85 -3.71
N PHE A 201 6.17 -12.72 -4.71
CA PHE A 201 5.30 -13.92 -4.75
C PHE A 201 3.86 -13.80 -5.28
N ASP A 202 3.65 -13.15 -6.44
CA ASP A 202 2.79 -13.78 -7.46
C ASP A 202 3.63 -14.80 -8.28
N ASP A 203 4.30 -15.73 -7.57
CA ASP A 203 5.13 -16.81 -8.14
C ASP A 203 4.31 -18.05 -8.53
N GLU A 204 2.97 -18.02 -8.41
CA GLU A 204 2.12 -19.16 -8.77
C GLU A 204 1.73 -19.24 -10.25
N PHE A 205 2.41 -18.49 -11.12
CA PHE A 205 2.38 -18.73 -12.58
C PHE A 205 3.78 -18.98 -13.19
N LEU A 206 4.80 -19.29 -12.37
CA LEU A 206 6.16 -19.57 -12.83
C LEU A 206 6.54 -21.06 -12.91
N LEU A 207 5.56 -21.96 -12.84
CA LEU A 207 5.74 -23.36 -13.20
C LEU A 207 4.55 -23.82 -14.04
N TYR A 208 4.51 -23.44 -15.32
CA TYR A 208 4.09 -24.25 -16.48
C TYR A 208 4.36 -23.48 -17.77
#